data_AF-W0UED7-F1
#
_entry.id   AF-W0UED7-F1
#
_cell.length_a   1.000
_cell.length_b   1.000
_cell.length_c   1.000
_cell.angle_alpha   90.00
_cell.angle_beta   90.00
_cell.angle_gamma   90.00
#
_symmetry.space_group_name_H-M   'P 1'
#
loop_
_entity.id
_entity.type
_entity.pdbx_description
1 polymer ?
#
loop_
_entity_poly.entity_id
_entity_poly.type
_entity_poly.pdbx_seq_one_letter_code
_entity_poly.pdbx_strand_id
1 'polypeptide(L)'
;TQPEDIAAYAQRVGDTRKIGRKDIGDGLLLVVAKNDRKVRIETTKALEGAIPDLAARQIIESAITPRFRQGDFAGGLNAAADQIMARISGENLPAPGSKSASRQQDSGFDWMDLAVFLFFAVPIGARVIAGVLGRK
;
A
#
# COMPACT_ATOMS: atom_id res chain seq x y z
N THR A 1 -16.26 -12.71 -26.64
CA THR A 1 -16.36 -11.56 -25.72
C THR A 1 -15.75 -10.35 -26.38
N GLN A 2 -16.55 -9.40 -26.84
CA GLN A 2 -16.21 -7.98 -27.01
C GLN A 2 -17.52 -7.23 -27.38
N PRO A 3 -17.68 -5.94 -27.02
CA PRO A 3 -16.69 -4.89 -27.24
C PRO A 3 -16.45 -4.00 -26.01
N GLU A 4 -15.42 -4.32 -25.22
CA GLU A 4 -14.76 -3.29 -24.42
C GLU A 4 -13.30 -3.31 -24.86
N ASP A 5 -12.79 -2.18 -25.34
CA ASP A 5 -11.38 -2.05 -25.70
C ASP A 5 -10.51 -2.35 -24.48
N ILE A 6 -9.36 -3.00 -24.70
CA ILE A 6 -8.48 -3.45 -23.62
C ILE A 6 -8.05 -2.30 -22.71
N ALA A 7 -7.92 -1.08 -23.27
CA ALA A 7 -7.62 0.12 -22.50
C ALA A 7 -8.76 0.48 -21.53
N ALA A 8 -10.00 0.46 -22.00
CA ALA A 8 -11.18 0.72 -21.16
C ALA A 8 -11.34 -0.34 -20.06
N TYR A 9 -11.12 -1.61 -20.39
CA TYR A 9 -11.13 -2.70 -19.39
C TYR A 9 -10.02 -2.54 -18.34
N ALA A 10 -8.79 -2.23 -18.77
CA ALA A 10 -7.66 -2.04 -17.86
C ALA A 10 -7.90 -0.87 -16.90
N GLN A 11 -8.38 0.26 -17.43
CA GLN A 11 -8.72 1.44 -16.64
C GLN A 11 -9.82 1.13 -15.60
N ARG A 12 -10.92 0.50 -16.04
CA ARG A 12 -12.03 0.13 -15.15
C ARG A 12 -11.58 -0.79 -14.01
N VAL A 13 -10.76 -1.80 -14.33
CA VAL A 13 -10.24 -2.73 -13.31
C VAL A 13 -9.28 -2.03 -12.35
N GLY A 14 -8.40 -1.16 -12.86
CA GLY A 14 -7.52 -0.32 -12.05
C GLY A 14 -8.29 0.54 -11.06
N ASP A 15 -9.29 1.27 -11.55
CA ASP A 15 -10.12 2.18 -10.75
C ASP A 15 -11.00 1.43 -9.74
N THR A 16 -11.54 0.27 -10.12
CA THR A 16 -12.43 -0.53 -9.25
C THR A 16 -11.66 -1.28 -8.16
N ARG A 17 -10.41 -1.69 -8.42
CA ARG A 17 -9.64 -2.58 -7.52
C ARG A 17 -8.69 -1.86 -6.56
N LYS A 18 -8.59 -0.52 -6.57
CA LYS A 18 -7.69 0.27 -5.70
C LYS A 18 -6.32 -0.39 -5.56
N ILE A 19 -5.63 -0.58 -6.68
CA ILE A 19 -4.39 -1.34 -6.75
C ILE A 19 -3.26 -0.58 -6.04
N GLY A 20 -2.45 -1.29 -5.26
CA GLY A 20 -1.36 -0.72 -4.45
C GLY A 20 -1.75 -0.52 -2.98
N ARG A 21 -0.78 -0.13 -2.14
CA ARG A 21 -1.04 0.13 -0.72
C ARG A 21 -1.91 1.38 -0.56
N LYS A 22 -2.92 1.33 0.32
CA LYS A 22 -3.97 2.37 0.48
C LYS A 22 -3.45 3.81 0.60
N ASP A 23 -2.31 4.01 1.26
CA ASP A 23 -1.76 5.34 1.58
C ASP A 23 -0.52 5.70 0.74
N ILE A 24 -0.06 4.79 -0.12
CA ILE A 24 1.19 4.94 -0.89
C ILE A 24 0.86 4.91 -2.38
N GLY A 25 -0.13 4.12 -2.79
CA GLY A 25 -0.59 4.04 -4.16
C GLY A 25 0.48 3.52 -5.10
N ASP A 26 1.27 2.53 -4.68
CA ASP A 26 2.36 1.89 -5.44
C ASP A 26 1.88 0.64 -6.21
N GLY A 27 0.75 0.77 -6.89
CA GLY A 27 0.11 -0.32 -7.64
C GLY A 27 0.49 -0.34 -9.12
N LEU A 28 0.67 -1.55 -9.67
CA LEU A 28 0.83 -1.78 -11.11
C LEU A 28 -0.13 -2.88 -11.56
N LEU A 29 -0.74 -2.70 -12.74
CA LEU A 29 -1.62 -3.67 -13.37
C LEU A 29 -1.07 -4.06 -14.75
N LEU A 30 -0.82 -5.36 -14.94
CA LEU A 30 -0.54 -5.95 -16.25
C LEU A 30 -1.78 -6.66 -16.78
N VAL A 31 -2.29 -6.23 -17.93
CA VAL A 31 -3.46 -6.80 -18.60
C VAL A 31 -3.01 -7.53 -19.86
N VAL A 32 -3.44 -8.78 -20.00
CA VAL A 32 -3.15 -9.63 -21.16
C VAL A 32 -4.47 -10.08 -21.80
N ALA A 33 -4.75 -9.59 -23.00
CA ALA A 33 -5.82 -10.11 -23.86
C ALA A 33 -5.21 -11.14 -24.80
N LYS A 34 -5.17 -12.41 -24.35
CA LYS A 34 -4.53 -13.52 -25.09
C LYS A 34 -5.05 -13.68 -26.52
N ASN A 35 -6.38 -13.64 -26.70
CA ASN A 35 -7.01 -13.83 -28.01
C ASN A 35 -6.75 -12.66 -28.96
N ASP A 36 -6.68 -11.44 -28.41
CA ASP A 36 -6.46 -10.22 -29.18
C ASP A 36 -4.96 -9.90 -29.37
N ARG A 37 -4.08 -10.70 -28.74
CA ARG A 37 -2.62 -10.51 -28.69
C ARG A 37 -2.21 -9.10 -28.24
N LYS A 38 -3.03 -8.49 -27.38
CA LYS A 38 -2.77 -7.18 -26.79
C LYS A 38 -2.30 -7.32 -25.35
N VAL A 39 -1.31 -6.53 -24.98
CA VAL A 39 -0.77 -6.46 -23.63
C VAL A 39 -0.64 -5.00 -23.23
N ARG A 40 -1.00 -4.68 -22.00
CA ARG A 40 -0.94 -3.32 -21.46
C ARG A 40 -0.48 -3.34 -20.01
N ILE A 41 0.37 -2.40 -19.66
CA ILE A 41 0.79 -2.16 -18.27
C ILE A 41 0.25 -0.79 -17.88
N GLU A 42 -0.46 -0.73 -16.76
CA GLU A 42 -0.94 0.50 -16.15
C GLU A 42 -0.25 0.68 -14.80
N THR A 43 0.23 1.88 -14.53
CA THR A 43 0.88 2.24 -13.27
C THR A 43 0.14 3.37 -12.60
N THR A 44 0.15 3.37 -11.28
CA THR A 44 -0.26 4.53 -10.50
C THR A 44 0.83 5.60 -10.51
N LYS A 45 0.46 6.85 -10.20
CA LYS A 45 1.40 7.98 -10.12
C LYS A 45 2.63 7.72 -9.24
N ALA A 46 2.50 6.94 -8.16
CA ALA A 46 3.62 6.65 -7.28
C ALA A 46 4.70 5.76 -7.91
N LEU A 47 4.38 5.05 -8.99
CA LEU A 47 5.32 4.21 -9.74
C LEU A 47 5.74 4.83 -11.08
N GLU A 48 5.30 6.05 -11.41
CA GLU A 48 5.63 6.70 -12.69
C GLU A 48 7.14 7.00 -12.82
N GLY A 49 7.83 7.26 -11.70
CA GLY A 49 9.29 7.41 -11.66
C GLY A 49 10.03 6.12 -12.02
N ALA A 50 9.64 5.02 -11.38
CA ALA A 50 10.27 3.70 -11.58
C ALA A 50 9.89 3.05 -12.92
N ILE A 51 8.63 3.19 -13.31
CA ILE A 51 8.03 2.57 -14.49
C ILE A 51 7.28 3.66 -15.29
N PRO A 52 8.00 4.54 -16.01
CA PRO A 52 7.37 5.44 -16.98
C PRO A 52 6.81 4.65 -18.17
N ASP A 53 5.94 5.27 -18.97
CA ASP A 53 5.30 4.62 -20.15
C ASP A 53 6.33 3.99 -21.11
N LEU A 54 7.46 4.66 -21.34
CA LEU A 54 8.54 4.12 -22.17
C LEU A 54 9.13 2.84 -21.59
N ALA A 55 9.32 2.77 -20.26
CA ALA A 55 9.82 1.58 -19.59
C ALA A 55 8.81 0.43 -19.66
N ALA A 56 7.52 0.74 -19.44
CA ALA A 56 6.44 -0.22 -19.60
C ALA A 56 6.40 -0.82 -21.02
N ARG A 57 6.47 0.04 -22.05
CA ARG A 57 6.53 -0.40 -23.45
C ARG A 57 7.76 -1.28 -23.72
N GLN A 58 8.92 -0.90 -23.19
CA GLN A 58 10.15 -1.66 -23.34
C GLN A 58 10.06 -3.05 -22.69
N ILE A 59 9.44 -3.17 -21.52
CA ILE A 59 9.21 -4.46 -20.85
C ILE A 59 8.31 -5.35 -21.71
N ILE A 60 7.22 -4.79 -22.27
CA ILE A 60 6.32 -5.53 -23.16
C ILE A 60 7.07 -6.02 -24.40
N GLU A 61 7.89 -5.19 -25.02
CA GLU A 61 8.62 -5.52 -26.25
C GLU A 61 9.76 -6.52 -26.02
N SER A 62 10.49 -6.39 -24.91
CA SER A 62 11.68 -7.21 -24.63
C SER A 62 11.40 -8.52 -23.88
N ALA A 63 10.46 -8.52 -22.93
CA ALA A 63 10.17 -9.68 -22.09
C ALA A 63 8.94 -10.46 -22.58
N ILE A 64 7.85 -9.75 -22.87
CA ILE A 64 6.53 -10.39 -23.09
C ILE A 64 6.37 -10.83 -24.55
N THR A 65 6.51 -9.90 -25.48
CA THR A 65 6.23 -10.10 -26.92
C THR A 65 6.96 -11.30 -27.52
N PRO A 66 8.29 -11.46 -27.36
CA PRO A 66 9.00 -12.59 -27.98
C PRO A 66 8.58 -13.94 -27.41
N ARG A 67 8.30 -14.03 -26.10
CA ARG A 67 7.91 -15.28 -25.44
C ARG A 67 6.47 -15.67 -25.74
N PHE A 68 5.55 -14.69 -25.77
CA PHE A 68 4.17 -14.93 -26.17
C PHE A 68 4.06 -15.42 -27.62
N ARG A 69 4.92 -14.92 -28.52
CA ARG A 69 5.02 -15.43 -29.91
C ARG A 69 5.45 -16.90 -29.98
N GLN A 70 6.22 -17.38 -29.00
CA GLN A 70 6.67 -18.77 -28.88
C GLN A 70 5.68 -19.65 -28.10
N GLY A 71 4.56 -19.09 -27.64
CA GLY A 71 3.60 -19.78 -26.77
C GLY A 71 4.02 -19.87 -25.30
N ASP A 72 5.18 -19.32 -24.94
CA ASP A 72 5.67 -19.25 -23.56
C ASP A 72 5.07 -18.05 -22.81
N PHE A 73 3.80 -18.19 -22.41
CA PHE A 73 3.11 -17.14 -21.66
C PHE A 73 3.65 -16.99 -20.23
N ALA A 74 3.92 -18.11 -19.56
CA ALA A 74 4.41 -18.10 -18.18
C ALA A 74 5.80 -17.44 -18.09
N GLY A 75 6.72 -17.80 -18.99
CA GLY A 75 8.02 -17.17 -19.05
C GLY A 75 7.95 -15.70 -19.44
N GLY A 76 7.04 -15.32 -20.34
CA GLY A 76 6.76 -13.90 -20.67
C GLY A 76 6.38 -13.08 -19.45
N LEU A 77 5.45 -13.60 -18.65
CA LEU A 77 4.98 -12.95 -17.44
C LEU A 77 6.05 -12.89 -16.35
N ASN A 78 6.79 -13.99 -16.13
CA ASN A 78 7.86 -14.04 -15.13
C ASN A 78 8.98 -13.05 -15.47
N ALA A 79 9.44 -13.04 -16.73
CA ALA A 79 10.48 -12.11 -17.16
C ALA A 79 10.04 -10.64 -17.06
N ALA A 80 8.76 -10.36 -17.33
CA ALA A 80 8.22 -9.02 -17.14
C ALA A 80 8.18 -8.65 -15.65
N ALA A 81 7.73 -9.55 -14.79
CA ALA A 81 7.72 -9.35 -13.35
C ALA A 81 9.13 -9.08 -12.81
N ASP A 82 10.14 -9.84 -13.25
CA ASP A 82 11.53 -9.65 -12.85
C ASP A 82 12.04 -8.25 -13.22
N GLN A 83 11.78 -7.79 -14.46
CA GLN A 83 12.17 -6.45 -14.90
C GLN A 83 11.43 -5.34 -14.14
N ILE A 84 10.14 -5.52 -13.86
CA ILE A 84 9.33 -4.59 -13.07
C ILE A 84 9.90 -4.50 -11.66
N MET A 85 10.14 -5.64 -11.00
CA MET A 85 10.70 -5.69 -9.65
C MET A 85 12.07 -5.05 -9.58
N ALA A 86 12.94 -5.31 -10.57
CA ALA A 86 14.27 -4.71 -10.63
C ALA A 86 14.23 -3.17 -10.71
N ARG A 87 13.30 -2.62 -11.49
CA ARG A 87 13.11 -1.16 -11.60
C ARG A 87 12.55 -0.56 -10.32
N ILE A 88 11.51 -1.16 -9.75
CA ILE A 88 10.89 -0.73 -8.51
C ILE A 88 11.87 -0.78 -7.33
N SER A 89 12.74 -1.80 -7.29
CA SER A 89 13.75 -1.97 -6.22
C SER A 89 14.88 -0.94 -6.30
N GLY A 90 15.10 -0.32 -7.46
CA GLY A 90 16.06 0.78 -7.62
C GLY A 90 15.52 2.14 -7.17
N GLU A 91 14.22 2.23 -6.89
CA GLU A 91 13.55 3.45 -6.45
C GLU A 91 13.52 3.49 -4.91
N ASN A 92 13.63 4.68 -4.30
CA ASN A 92 13.46 4.86 -2.86
C ASN A 92 11.97 4.82 -2.47
N LEU A 93 11.30 3.68 -2.66
CA LEU A 93 9.94 3.50 -2.18
C LEU A 93 9.94 3.26 -0.67
N PRO A 94 8.96 3.81 0.09
CA PRO A 94 8.86 3.59 1.52
C PRO A 94 8.71 2.10 1.81
N ALA A 95 9.62 1.57 2.63
CA ALA A 95 9.67 0.17 3.00
C ALA A 95 8.29 -0.30 3.52
N PRO A 96 7.81 -1.49 3.12
CA PRO A 96 6.60 -2.07 3.68
C PRO A 96 6.75 -2.18 5.20
N GLY A 97 6.03 -1.34 5.93
CA GLY A 97 5.97 -1.43 7.39
C GLY A 97 6.73 -0.37 8.19
N SER A 98 7.39 0.62 7.59
CA SER A 98 7.63 1.86 8.36
C SER A 98 6.34 2.69 8.37
N LYS A 99 5.32 2.18 9.07
CA LYS A 99 4.74 3.04 10.09
C LYS A 99 5.94 3.37 10.96
N SER A 100 6.68 4.42 10.61
CA SER A 100 7.40 5.16 11.61
C SER A 100 6.34 5.38 12.65
N ALA A 101 6.48 4.62 13.72
CA ALA A 101 5.98 5.03 14.99
C ALA A 101 6.72 6.35 15.27
N SER A 102 6.34 7.42 14.59
CA SER A 102 6.08 8.68 15.23
C SER A 102 4.80 8.48 16.07
N ARG A 103 4.81 7.46 16.93
CA ARG A 103 4.58 7.71 18.33
C ARG A 103 5.73 8.64 18.68
N GLN A 104 5.51 9.92 18.43
CA GLN A 104 6.11 10.96 19.24
C GLN A 104 5.66 10.55 20.63
N GLN A 105 6.50 9.73 21.26
CA GLN A 105 6.44 9.39 22.64
C GLN A 105 6.94 10.67 23.32
N ASP A 106 6.09 11.71 23.25
CA ASP A 106 6.08 12.74 24.26
C ASP A 106 5.70 11.97 25.52
N SER A 107 6.75 11.49 26.19
CA SER A 107 6.76 11.05 27.57
C SER A 107 6.61 12.29 28.45
N GLY A 108 5.59 13.10 28.14
CA GLY A 108 5.12 14.21 28.93
C GLY A 108 3.92 13.69 29.69
N PHE A 109 4.08 13.61 31.00
CA PHE A 109 3.04 13.42 32.01
C PHE A 109 1.60 13.46 31.46
N ASP A 110 0.92 12.31 31.43
CA ASP A 110 -0.46 12.23 30.96
C ASP A 110 -1.39 12.87 32.00
N TRP A 111 -1.68 14.16 31.79
CA TRP A 111 -2.56 14.94 32.64
C TRP A 111 -3.97 14.36 32.74
N MET A 112 -4.39 13.53 31.77
CA MET A 112 -5.66 12.83 31.81
C MET A 112 -5.62 11.71 32.86
N ASP A 113 -4.54 10.91 32.89
CA ASP A 113 -4.35 9.86 33.89
C ASP A 113 -4.22 10.45 35.29
N LEU A 114 -3.54 11.60 35.46
CA LEU A 114 -3.52 12.31 36.74
C LEU A 114 -4.93 12.77 37.13
N ALA A 115 -5.70 13.35 36.22
CA ALA A 115 -7.04 13.84 36.51
C ALA A 115 -7.98 12.69 36.93
N VAL A 116 -7.91 11.56 36.23
CA VAL A 116 -8.64 10.34 36.58
C VAL A 116 -8.18 9.83 37.95
N PHE A 117 -6.88 9.71 38.19
CA PHE A 117 -6.35 9.29 39.48
C PHE A 117 -6.82 10.18 40.62
N LEU A 118 -6.72 11.51 40.50
CA LEU A 118 -7.18 12.45 41.53
C LEU A 118 -8.69 12.39 41.74
N PHE A 119 -9.47 12.27 40.65
CA PHE A 119 -10.92 12.15 40.73
C PHE A 119 -11.37 10.93 41.54
N PHE A 120 -10.66 9.81 41.45
CA PHE A 120 -10.98 8.61 42.23
C PHE A 120 -10.28 8.56 43.59
N ALA A 121 -9.00 8.92 43.68
CA ALA A 121 -8.19 8.79 44.90
C ALA A 121 -8.60 9.80 45.99
N VAL A 122 -8.95 11.04 45.62
CA VAL A 122 -9.32 12.09 46.59
C VAL A 122 -10.62 11.77 47.34
N PRO A 123 -11.76 11.44 46.70
CA PRO A 123 -12.99 11.14 47.43
C PRO A 123 -12.89 9.84 48.23
N ILE A 124 -12.14 8.83 47.74
CA ILE A 124 -11.91 7.58 48.47
C ILE A 124 -11.03 7.85 49.71
N GLY A 125 -9.92 8.55 49.53
CA GLY A 125 -9.03 8.93 50.64
C GLY A 125 -9.73 9.80 51.68
N ALA A 126 -10.51 10.80 51.24
CA ALA A 126 -11.29 11.66 52.12
C ALA A 126 -12.31 10.85 52.95
N ARG A 127 -12.96 9.84 52.35
CA ARG A 127 -13.89 8.96 53.09
C ARG A 127 -13.21 8.04 54.08
N VAL A 128 -12.02 7.52 53.77
CA VAL A 128 -11.24 6.71 54.71
C VAL A 128 -10.76 7.56 55.89
N ILE A 129 -10.23 8.75 55.62
CA ILE A 129 -9.76 9.68 56.67
C ILE A 129 -10.94 10.14 57.53
N ALA A 130 -12.06 10.56 56.93
CA ALA A 130 -13.26 10.94 57.67
C ALA A 130 -13.86 9.78 58.48
N GLY A 131 -13.77 8.54 58.00
CA GLY A 131 -14.20 7.35 58.73
C GLY A 131 -13.31 6.98 59.92
N VAL A 132 -12.00 7.29 59.84
CA VAL A 132 -11.02 7.01 60.91
C VAL A 132 -11.00 8.13 61.96
N LEU A 133 -11.18 9.39 61.55
CA LEU A 133 -11.21 10.56 62.45
C LEU A 133 -12.62 10.90 62.99
N GLY A 134 -13.69 10.40 62.37
CA GLY A 134 -15.08 10.72 62.69
C GLY A 134 -15.74 9.86 63.77
N ARG A 135 -15.01 8.98 64.46
CA ARG A 135 -15.53 8.27 65.63
C ARG A 135 -15.29 9.07 66.91
N LYS A 136 -16.24 9.96 67.24
CA LYS A 136 -16.57 10.39 68.59
C LYS A 136 -18.04 10.73 68.67
#